data_AF-A0A1T4W1X1-F1
#
_entry.id   AF-A0A1T4W1X1-F1
#
_cell.length_a   1.000
_cell.length_b   1.000
_cell.length_c   1.000
_cell.angle_alpha   90.00
_cell.angle_beta   90.00
_cell.angle_gamma   90.00
#
_symmetry.space_group_name_H-M   'P 1'
#
loop_
_entity.id
_entity.type
_entity.pdbx_description
1 polymer ?
#
loop_
_entity_poly.entity_id
_entity_poly.type
_entity_poly.pdbx_seq_one_letter_code
_entity_poly.pdbx_strand_id
1 'polypeptide(L)'
;MKVKSIIKKGIEVSNDDFYLIEPELFLELNNVKDKPDFVTVFIELSSWKGTSLRSGVWTYYEATHKDQVEAVIKYLQKYSLGEEICRMYSLGNHDYCDEKYQDVFEYPKEWIKESEIIDKWIFENEENIIAYMQEIVRKNRVYFEQLFQD
;
A
#
# COMPACT_ATOMS: atom_id res chain seq x y z
N MET A 1 16.82 8.84 17.36
CA MET A 1 16.04 10.03 17.83
C MET A 1 14.91 10.46 16.87
N LYS A 2 15.17 10.65 15.56
CA LYS A 2 14.13 11.09 14.60
C LYS A 2 13.02 10.03 14.36
N VAL A 3 13.40 8.75 14.22
CA VAL A 3 12.46 7.66 13.87
C VAL A 3 11.45 7.35 14.98
N LYS A 4 11.89 7.27 16.25
CA LYS A 4 11.00 7.18 17.42
C LYS A 4 9.95 8.31 17.43
N SER A 5 10.36 9.51 17.05
CA SER A 5 9.45 10.67 16.97
C SER A 5 8.44 10.54 15.83
N ILE A 6 8.84 10.02 14.67
CA ILE A 6 7.97 9.79 13.51
C ILE A 6 6.92 8.72 13.82
N ILE A 7 7.31 7.60 14.45
CA ILE A 7 6.38 6.51 14.81
C ILE A 7 5.37 6.97 15.85
N LYS A 8 5.85 7.66 16.89
CA LYS A 8 4.98 8.25 17.91
C LYS A 8 3.98 9.22 17.28
N LYS A 9 4.44 10.10 16.38
CA LYS A 9 3.58 10.99 15.61
C LYS A 9 2.57 10.20 14.77
N GLY A 10 2.98 9.16 14.06
CA GLY A 10 2.07 8.33 13.24
C GLY A 10 0.94 7.70 14.04
N ILE A 11 1.19 7.36 15.31
CA ILE A 11 0.18 6.82 16.23
C ILE A 11 -0.76 7.93 16.76
N GLU A 12 -0.18 9.07 17.17
CA GLU A 12 -0.88 10.14 17.90
C GLU A 12 -1.56 11.18 17.01
N VAL A 13 -1.10 11.33 15.76
CA VAL A 13 -1.65 12.28 14.79
C VAL A 13 -3.10 11.93 14.45
N SER A 14 -3.91 12.96 14.14
CA SER A 14 -5.27 12.76 13.65
C SER A 14 -5.25 11.96 12.34
N ASN A 15 -6.38 11.34 11.97
CA ASN A 15 -6.47 10.66 10.69
C ASN A 15 -6.24 11.65 9.53
N ASP A 16 -6.81 12.85 9.65
CA ASP A 16 -6.75 13.92 8.67
C ASP A 16 -5.32 14.43 8.45
N ASP A 17 -4.44 14.34 9.45
CA ASP A 17 -3.04 14.81 9.36
C ASP A 17 -2.05 13.66 9.11
N PHE A 18 -2.50 12.39 9.05
CA PHE A 18 -1.59 11.25 8.90
C PHE A 18 -0.80 11.29 7.57
N TYR A 19 -1.37 11.88 6.52
CA TYR A 19 -0.69 12.07 5.23
C TYR A 19 0.61 12.90 5.34
N LEU A 20 0.75 13.73 6.39
CA LEU A 20 1.97 14.51 6.64
C LEU A 20 3.13 13.63 7.14
N ILE A 21 2.81 12.46 7.71
CA ILE A 21 3.76 11.56 8.36
C ILE A 21 3.99 10.30 7.52
N GLU A 22 2.98 9.87 6.76
CA GLU A 22 2.98 8.66 5.94
C GLU A 22 4.23 8.54 5.04
N PRO A 23 4.68 9.57 4.29
CA PRO A 23 5.88 9.45 3.45
C PRO A 23 7.16 9.19 4.24
N GLU A 24 7.30 9.80 5.43
CA GLU A 24 8.47 9.54 6.30
C GLU A 24 8.40 8.11 6.87
N LEU A 25 7.21 7.64 7.27
CA LEU A 25 7.02 6.26 7.70
C LEU A 25 7.34 5.26 6.59
N PHE A 26 6.86 5.51 5.38
CA PHE A 26 7.15 4.68 4.21
C PHE A 26 8.67 4.48 4.04
N LEU A 27 9.44 5.57 4.05
CA LEU A 27 10.90 5.51 3.89
C LEU A 27 11.57 4.70 5.00
N GLU A 28 11.20 4.94 6.26
CA GLU A 28 11.77 4.22 7.41
C GLU A 28 11.42 2.73 7.37
N LEU A 29 10.16 2.39 7.05
CA LEU A 29 9.70 1.01 6.97
C LEU A 29 10.31 0.26 5.79
N ASN A 30 10.58 0.92 4.68
CA ASN A 30 11.20 0.29 3.53
C ASN A 30 12.64 -0.20 3.84
N ASN A 31 13.33 0.49 4.75
CA ASN A 31 14.68 0.13 5.22
C ASN A 31 14.73 -1.05 6.20
N VAL A 32 13.58 -1.53 6.69
CA VAL A 32 13.51 -2.70 7.59
C VAL A 32 13.86 -3.96 6.80
N LYS A 33 14.82 -4.77 7.26
CA LYS A 33 15.23 -6.00 6.55
C LYS A 33 14.17 -7.11 6.63
N ASP A 34 13.86 -7.54 7.84
CA ASP A 34 12.92 -8.64 8.10
C ASP A 34 11.54 -8.05 8.40
N LYS A 35 10.80 -7.72 7.33
CA LYS A 35 9.49 -7.07 7.42
C LYS A 35 8.41 -8.09 7.78
N PRO A 36 7.64 -7.90 8.86
CA PRO A 36 6.42 -8.68 9.06
C PRO A 36 5.35 -8.26 8.05
N ASP A 37 4.37 -9.14 7.78
CA ASP A 37 3.35 -8.95 6.75
C ASP A 37 2.66 -7.57 6.81
N PHE A 38 2.36 -7.07 8.01
CA PHE A 38 1.70 -5.77 8.18
C PHE A 38 2.57 -4.57 7.77
N VAL A 39 3.90 -4.69 7.87
CA VAL A 39 4.83 -3.65 7.37
C VAL A 39 4.85 -3.68 5.85
N THR A 40 4.91 -4.88 5.25
CA THR A 40 4.82 -5.04 3.80
C THR A 40 3.52 -4.44 3.27
N VAL A 41 2.38 -4.76 3.89
CA VAL A 41 1.07 -4.23 3.47
C VAL A 41 1.02 -2.71 3.57
N PHE A 42 1.58 -2.10 4.61
CA PHE A 42 1.67 -0.64 4.70
C PHE A 42 2.44 -0.05 3.51
N ILE A 43 3.62 -0.59 3.20
CA ILE A 43 4.48 -0.13 2.11
C ILE A 43 3.79 -0.30 0.76
N GLU A 44 3.11 -1.43 0.55
CA GLU A 44 2.41 -1.71 -0.70
C GLU A 44 1.19 -0.82 -0.90
N LEU A 45 0.38 -0.57 0.12
CA LEU A 45 -0.77 0.34 0.01
C LEU A 45 -0.33 1.79 -0.22
N SER A 46 0.77 2.22 0.42
CA SER A 46 1.38 3.52 0.17
C SER A 46 1.87 3.65 -1.27
N SER A 47 2.61 2.65 -1.77
CA SER A 47 3.11 2.59 -3.15
C SER A 47 1.98 2.56 -4.17
N TRP A 48 0.95 1.75 -3.92
CA TRP A 48 -0.24 1.61 -4.75
C TRP A 48 -0.98 2.94 -4.90
N LYS A 49 -1.30 3.59 -3.77
CA LYS A 49 -1.91 4.92 -3.71
C LYS A 49 -1.04 5.97 -4.40
N GLY A 50 0.23 6.06 -4.03
CA GLY A 50 1.17 7.06 -4.55
C GLY A 50 1.43 6.91 -6.05
N THR A 51 1.42 5.68 -6.56
CA THR A 51 1.60 5.41 -8.00
C THR A 51 0.36 5.76 -8.79
N SER A 52 -0.83 5.38 -8.29
CA SER A 52 -2.12 5.78 -8.85
C SER A 52 -2.21 7.30 -9.06
N LEU A 53 -1.94 8.08 -8.00
CA LEU A 53 -2.04 9.54 -8.02
C LEU A 53 -1.01 10.25 -8.92
N ARG A 54 0.04 9.56 -9.39
CA ARG A 54 1.10 10.16 -10.23
C ARG A 54 1.11 9.68 -11.66
N SER A 55 0.87 8.39 -11.88
CA SER A 55 1.17 7.73 -13.16
C SER A 55 0.12 6.69 -13.55
N GLY A 56 -0.93 6.53 -12.75
CA GLY A 56 -1.96 5.50 -12.91
C GLY A 56 -1.54 4.18 -12.27
N VAL A 57 -2.49 3.52 -11.63
CA VAL A 57 -2.24 2.36 -10.76
C VAL A 57 -1.76 1.12 -11.51
N TRP A 58 -2.01 1.04 -12.82
CA TRP A 58 -1.49 -0.06 -13.64
C TRP A 58 0.04 -0.13 -13.61
N THR A 59 0.74 1.03 -13.51
CA THR A 59 2.21 1.07 -13.41
C THR A 59 2.72 0.47 -12.09
N TYR A 60 1.90 0.47 -11.03
CA TYR A 60 2.24 -0.22 -9.79
C TYR A 60 2.21 -1.74 -10.00
N TYR A 61 1.15 -2.27 -10.61
CA TYR A 61 1.03 -3.71 -10.84
C TYR A 61 2.03 -4.22 -11.87
N GLU A 62 2.41 -3.39 -12.85
CA GLU A 62 3.51 -3.70 -13.77
C GLU A 62 4.86 -3.83 -13.06
N ALA A 63 5.14 -2.95 -12.10
CA ALA A 63 6.42 -2.91 -11.39
C ALA A 63 6.50 -3.86 -10.17
N THR A 64 5.38 -4.44 -9.74
CA THR A 64 5.30 -5.24 -8.51
C THR A 64 5.19 -6.73 -8.84
N HIS A 65 5.99 -7.56 -8.20
CA HIS A 65 5.90 -9.01 -8.36
C HIS A 65 4.53 -9.55 -7.92
N LYS A 66 3.96 -10.44 -8.72
CA LYS A 66 2.65 -11.04 -8.46
C LYS A 66 2.53 -11.69 -7.09
N ASP A 67 3.55 -12.43 -6.65
CA ASP A 67 3.58 -13.06 -5.32
C ASP A 67 3.45 -12.05 -4.17
N GLN A 68 3.98 -10.84 -4.36
CA GLN A 68 3.89 -9.75 -3.40
C GLN A 68 2.49 -9.15 -3.36
N VAL A 69 1.86 -8.96 -4.53
CA VAL A 69 0.45 -8.54 -4.64
C VAL A 69 -0.47 -9.58 -3.97
N GLU A 70 -0.26 -10.87 -4.24
CA GLU A 70 -1.04 -11.97 -3.64
C GLU A 70 -0.87 -12.04 -2.12
N ALA A 71 0.33 -11.79 -1.60
CA ALA A 71 0.60 -11.74 -0.16
C ALA A 71 -0.18 -10.60 0.52
N VAL A 72 -0.24 -9.42 -0.11
CA VAL A 72 -1.04 -8.28 0.39
C VAL A 72 -2.52 -8.64 0.39
N ILE A 73 -3.05 -9.18 -0.71
CA ILE A 73 -4.46 -9.62 -0.80
C ILE A 73 -4.79 -10.59 0.32
N LYS A 74 -3.95 -11.61 0.54
CA LYS A 74 -4.16 -12.60 1.60
C LYS A 74 -4.18 -11.97 2.99
N TYR A 75 -3.31 -10.99 3.26
CA TYR A 75 -3.33 -10.26 4.52
C TYR A 75 -4.62 -9.45 4.68
N LEU A 76 -5.01 -8.69 3.65
CA LEU A 76 -6.21 -7.86 3.66
C LEU A 76 -7.49 -8.68 3.88
N GLN A 77 -7.58 -9.87 3.26
CA GLN A 77 -8.68 -10.83 3.47
C GLN A 77 -8.77 -11.33 4.92
N LYS A 78 -7.63 -11.48 5.60
CA LYS A 78 -7.56 -12.10 6.93
C LYS A 78 -7.92 -11.15 8.08
N TYR A 79 -7.61 -9.86 7.97
CA TYR A 79 -7.65 -8.90 9.09
C TYR A 79 -8.70 -7.78 8.90
N SER A 80 -9.84 -8.12 8.28
CA SER A 80 -10.80 -7.21 7.65
C SER A 80 -11.24 -5.97 8.46
N LEU A 81 -10.72 -4.80 8.05
CA LEU A 81 -11.38 -3.48 8.11
C LEU A 81 -11.34 -2.73 6.77
N GLY A 82 -10.81 -3.36 5.72
CA GLY A 82 -10.67 -2.79 4.38
C GLY A 82 -11.18 -3.75 3.32
N GLU A 83 -12.40 -4.28 3.46
CA GLU A 83 -13.00 -5.17 2.45
C GLU A 83 -13.00 -4.50 1.07
N GLU A 84 -13.32 -3.20 1.02
CA GLU A 84 -13.31 -2.45 -0.23
C GLU A 84 -11.89 -2.19 -0.74
N ILE A 85 -10.93 -1.86 0.13
CA ILE A 85 -9.51 -1.77 -0.23
C ILE A 85 -9.04 -3.10 -0.82
N CYS A 86 -9.37 -4.22 -0.18
CA CYS A 86 -9.03 -5.56 -0.65
C CYS A 86 -9.63 -5.84 -2.02
N ARG A 87 -10.92 -5.51 -2.23
CA ARG A 87 -11.59 -5.69 -3.52
C ARG A 87 -10.91 -4.90 -4.62
N MET A 88 -10.64 -3.62 -4.38
CA MET A 88 -10.06 -2.72 -5.38
C MET A 88 -8.60 -3.05 -5.67
N TYR A 89 -7.84 -3.42 -4.65
CA TYR A 89 -6.47 -3.89 -4.79
C TYR A 89 -6.40 -5.24 -5.53
N SER A 90 -7.37 -6.14 -5.30
CA SER A 90 -7.43 -7.42 -6.01
C SER A 90 -7.80 -7.28 -7.49
N LEU A 91 -8.52 -6.21 -7.86
CA LEU A 91 -9.02 -6.01 -9.22
C LEU A 91 -7.89 -5.80 -10.24
N GLY A 92 -6.75 -5.27 -9.81
CA GLY A 92 -5.58 -5.10 -10.69
C GLY A 92 -4.59 -6.26 -10.62
N ASN A 93 -4.90 -7.35 -9.91
CA ASN A 93 -3.99 -8.50 -9.79
C ASN A 93 -3.98 -9.36 -11.07
N HIS A 94 -3.27 -8.87 -12.07
CA HIS A 94 -3.10 -9.51 -13.38
C HIS A 94 -1.63 -9.86 -13.63
N ASP A 95 -1.39 -10.66 -14.67
CA ASP A 95 -0.06 -11.12 -15.04
C ASP A 95 0.65 -10.13 -15.98
N TYR A 96 0.98 -8.93 -15.47
CA TYR A 96 1.70 -7.90 -16.23
C TYR A 96 3.11 -8.35 -16.63
N CYS A 97 3.70 -9.27 -15.88
CA CYS A 97 5.03 -9.83 -16.14
C CYS A 97 5.02 -11.04 -17.09
N ASP A 98 3.87 -11.47 -17.63
CA ASP A 98 3.83 -12.52 -18.65
C ASP A 98 4.64 -12.11 -19.88
N GLU A 99 5.46 -13.03 -20.40
CA GLU A 99 6.37 -12.81 -21.54
C GLU A 99 5.66 -12.17 -22.74
N LYS A 100 4.36 -12.47 -22.94
CA LYS A 100 3.59 -11.91 -24.07
C LYS A 100 3.39 -10.40 -24.01
N TYR A 101 3.58 -9.77 -22.85
CA TYR A 101 3.36 -8.32 -22.68
C TYR A 101 4.67 -7.53 -22.52
N GLN A 102 5.77 -8.17 -22.11
CA GLN A 102 7.01 -7.48 -21.72
C GLN A 102 7.65 -6.64 -22.84
N ASP A 103 7.51 -7.06 -24.10
CA ASP A 103 8.14 -6.37 -25.24
C ASP A 103 7.22 -5.34 -25.91
N VAL A 104 5.89 -5.51 -25.78
CA VAL A 104 4.89 -4.74 -26.53
C VAL A 104 4.09 -3.78 -25.66
N PHE A 105 4.05 -4.00 -24.33
CA PHE A 105 3.25 -3.21 -23.38
C PHE A 105 1.77 -3.09 -23.76
N GLU A 106 1.25 -4.06 -24.52
CA GLU A 106 -0.13 -4.13 -24.98
C GLU A 106 -0.96 -5.00 -24.04
N TYR A 107 -1.54 -4.38 -23.02
CA TYR A 107 -2.40 -5.06 -22.05
C TYR A 107 -3.84 -5.23 -22.57
N PRO A 108 -4.57 -6.28 -22.14
CA PRO A 108 -6.00 -6.41 -22.37
C PRO A 108 -6.76 -5.13 -22.01
N LYS A 109 -7.72 -4.74 -22.84
CA LYS A 109 -8.52 -3.53 -22.62
C LYS A 109 -9.28 -3.56 -21.30
N GLU A 110 -9.62 -4.75 -20.83
CA GLU A 110 -10.25 -5.01 -19.55
C GLU A 110 -9.35 -4.55 -18.40
N TRP A 111 -8.06 -4.87 -18.44
CA TRP A 111 -7.09 -4.48 -17.40
C TRP A 111 -6.91 -2.97 -17.33
N ILE A 112 -6.90 -2.30 -18.49
CA ILE A 112 -6.84 -0.84 -18.57
C ILE A 112 -8.10 -0.23 -17.94
N LYS A 113 -9.29 -0.71 -18.29
CA LYS A 113 -10.55 -0.22 -17.69
C LYS A 113 -10.60 -0.46 -16.17
N GLU A 114 -10.12 -1.61 -15.72
CA GLU A 114 -10.02 -1.92 -14.31
C GLU A 114 -9.07 -0.97 -13.59
N SER A 115 -7.91 -0.65 -14.20
CA SER A 115 -7.00 0.36 -13.65
C SER A 115 -7.62 1.75 -13.55
N GLU A 116 -8.41 2.18 -14.53
CA GLU A 116 -9.16 3.45 -14.48
C GLU A 116 -10.21 3.46 -13.36
N ILE A 117 -10.90 2.33 -13.15
CA ILE A 117 -11.86 2.16 -12.06
C ILE A 117 -11.16 2.27 -10.70
N ILE A 118 -9.99 1.63 -10.58
CA ILE A 118 -9.18 1.66 -9.36
C ILE A 118 -8.64 3.08 -9.11
N ASP A 119 -8.08 3.75 -10.11
CA ASP A 119 -7.55 5.11 -9.99
C ASP A 119 -8.62 6.09 -9.52
N LYS A 120 -9.81 6.03 -10.13
CA LYS A 120 -10.95 6.85 -9.71
C LYS A 120 -11.33 6.56 -8.27
N TRP A 121 -11.41 5.29 -7.90
CA TRP A 121 -11.79 4.89 -6.55
C TRP A 121 -10.75 5.33 -5.51
N ILE A 122 -9.45 5.20 -5.79
CA ILE A 122 -8.37 5.66 -4.92
C ILE A 122 -8.49 7.16 -4.68
N PHE A 123 -8.74 7.94 -5.74
CA PHE A 123 -8.93 9.39 -5.62
C PHE A 123 -10.13 9.74 -4.73
N GLU A 124 -11.25 9.03 -4.89
CA GLU A 124 -12.47 9.27 -4.10
C GLU A 124 -12.37 8.73 -2.64
N ASN A 125 -11.42 7.83 -2.36
CA ASN A 125 -11.28 7.12 -1.09
C ASN A 125 -9.91 7.30 -0.44
N GLU A 126 -9.17 8.35 -0.80
CA GLU A 126 -7.80 8.55 -0.33
C GLU A 126 -7.73 8.56 1.21
N GLU A 127 -8.66 9.25 1.85
CA GLU A 127 -8.79 9.32 3.31
C GLU A 127 -9.01 7.94 3.94
N ASN A 128 -9.82 7.08 3.31
CA ASN A 128 -10.08 5.73 3.81
C ASN A 128 -8.82 4.86 3.75
N ILE A 129 -8.02 4.98 2.67
CA ILE A 129 -6.75 4.26 2.53
C ILE A 129 -5.75 4.76 3.58
N ILE A 130 -5.63 6.07 3.75
CA ILE A 130 -4.76 6.71 4.75
C ILE A 130 -5.15 6.26 6.16
N ALA A 131 -6.44 6.27 6.51
CA ALA A 131 -6.94 5.83 7.80
C ALA A 131 -6.62 4.35 8.06
N TYR A 132 -6.77 3.49 7.04
CA TYR A 132 -6.42 2.08 7.16
C TYR A 132 -4.91 1.87 7.39
N MET A 133 -4.06 2.59 6.65
CA MET A 133 -2.61 2.56 6.88
C MET A 133 -2.23 3.02 8.29
N GLN A 134 -2.88 4.06 8.81
CA GLN A 134 -2.67 4.49 10.19
C GLN A 134 -3.15 3.43 11.20
N GLU A 135 -4.24 2.74 10.91
CA GLU A 135 -4.73 1.67 11.76
C GLU A 135 -3.73 0.50 11.86
N ILE A 136 -3.08 0.14 10.75
CA ILE A 136 -1.96 -0.82 10.76
C ILE A 136 -0.89 -0.38 11.76
N VAL A 137 -0.52 0.91 11.75
CA VAL A 137 0.45 1.48 12.68
C VAL A 137 -0.02 1.36 14.12
N ARG A 138 -1.26 1.77 14.41
CA ARG A 138 -1.83 1.76 15.77
C ARG A 138 -1.98 0.35 16.34
N LYS A 139 -2.48 -0.60 15.55
CA LYS A 139 -2.66 -2.01 15.97
C LYS A 139 -1.34 -2.72 16.28
N ASN A 140 -0.27 -2.34 15.58
CA ASN A 140 1.06 -2.93 15.75
C ASN A 140 2.02 -2.01 16.50
N ARG A 141 1.47 -1.06 17.29
CA ARG A 141 2.25 -0.07 18.05
C ARG A 141 3.42 -0.66 18.81
N VAL A 142 3.20 -1.77 19.54
CA VAL A 142 4.25 -2.40 20.36
C VAL A 142 5.45 -2.83 19.51
N TYR A 143 5.19 -3.39 18.34
CA TYR A 143 6.24 -3.75 17.40
C TYR A 143 7.02 -2.51 16.94
N PHE A 144 6.32 -1.45 16.52
CA PHE A 144 6.99 -0.23 16.07
C PHE A 144 7.79 0.47 17.18
N GLU A 145 7.31 0.46 18.42
CA GLU A 145 8.03 0.99 19.57
C GLU A 145 9.30 0.18 19.90
N GLN A 146 9.32 -1.12 19.62
CA GLN A 146 10.48 -2.00 19.80
C GLN A 146 11.47 -1.95 18.63
N LEU A 147 10.95 -1.90 17.39
CA LEU A 147 11.77 -1.89 16.18
C LEU A 147 12.71 -0.68 16.13
N PHE A 148 12.27 0.45 16.67
CA PHE A 148 13.04 1.69 16.65
C PHE A 148 13.57 2.06 18.03
N GLN A 149 13.83 1.08 18.90
CA GLN A 149 14.18 1.34 20.31
C GLN A 149 15.63 1.81 20.57
N ASP A 150 16.42 2.11 19.53
CA ASP A 150 17.75 2.72 19.64
C ASP A 150 17.69 4.26 19.85
#